data_AF-A0A0G9MYM4-F1
#
_entry.id   AF-A0A0G9MYM4-F1
#
_cell.length_a   1.000
_cell.length_b   1.000
_cell.length_c   1.000
_cell.angle_alpha   90.00
_cell.angle_beta   90.00
_cell.angle_gamma   90.00
#
_symmetry.space_group_name_H-M   'P 1'
#
loop_
_entity.id
_entity.type
_entity.pdbx_description
1 polymer ?
#
loop_
_entity_poly.entity_id
_entity_poly.type
_entity_poly.pdbx_seq_one_letter_code
_entity_poly.pdbx_strand_id
1 'polypeptide(L)'
;MRWLGIAGGAAALIALSPLAAPQLLAFPYKAESEIGTVWSERPIDTARLGAVAGETRALLAASPIAEPDERRPVFLTDGGWRWLWLANTSRGGFGLTRPVSEAVIVNDADVAANTVDNGSATRTLSAILAHEFVHGIQRRRYGLGIALKPQWLTEGYADHVAQESTLSDGEAEAMMARGENHPALSYWEGRKRVAAALEANGGDVDALFTGDPE
;
A
#
# COMPACT_ATOMS: atom_id res chain seq x y z
N MET A 1 -11.43 24.31 35.09
CA MET A 1 -11.46 24.38 33.61
C MET A 1 -10.11 24.05 32.94
N ARG A 2 -8.94 24.50 33.43
CA ARG A 2 -7.62 24.14 32.82
C ARG A 2 -7.27 22.64 32.86
N TRP A 3 -7.59 21.94 33.96
CA TRP A 3 -7.30 20.51 34.12
C TRP A 3 -8.13 19.60 33.20
N LEU A 4 -9.38 19.97 32.90
CA LEU A 4 -10.23 19.28 31.92
C LEU A 4 -9.67 19.41 30.49
N GLY A 5 -9.09 20.56 30.15
CA GLY A 5 -8.42 20.75 28.85
C GLY A 5 -7.12 19.96 28.71
N ILE A 6 -6.33 19.85 29.78
CA ILE A 6 -5.08 19.06 29.79
C ILE A 6 -5.38 17.55 29.77
N ALA A 7 -6.35 17.10 30.59
CA ALA A 7 -6.74 15.69 30.61
C ALA A 7 -7.39 15.25 29.28
N GLY A 8 -8.22 16.11 28.68
CA GLY A 8 -8.78 15.86 27.34
C GLY A 8 -7.71 15.82 26.25
N GLY A 9 -6.73 16.71 26.30
CA GLY A 9 -5.59 16.71 25.37
C GLY A 9 -4.71 15.46 25.50
N ALA A 10 -4.39 15.04 26.73
CA ALA A 10 -3.61 13.83 26.97
C ALA A 10 -4.34 12.55 26.51
N ALA A 11 -5.65 12.44 26.79
CA ALA A 11 -6.46 11.33 26.33
C ALA A 11 -6.55 11.27 24.79
N ALA A 12 -6.69 12.41 24.12
CA ALA A 12 -6.69 12.49 22.67
C ALA A 12 -5.33 12.06 22.07
N LEU A 13 -4.22 12.49 22.67
CA LEU A 13 -2.87 12.08 22.23
C LEU A 13 -2.65 10.57 22.38
N ILE A 14 -3.11 9.97 23.48
CA ILE A 14 -3.04 8.51 23.69
C ILE A 14 -3.93 7.77 22.70
N ALA A 15 -5.13 8.28 22.42
CA ALA A 15 -6.03 7.66 21.46
C ALA A 15 -5.47 7.75 20.01
N LEU A 16 -4.78 8.83 19.68
CA LEU A 16 -4.23 9.04 18.33
C LEU A 16 -2.82 8.46 18.13
N SER A 17 -2.08 8.15 19.20
CA SER A 17 -0.70 7.62 19.09
C SER A 17 -0.57 6.35 18.25
N PRO A 18 -1.54 5.41 18.20
CA PRO A 18 -1.43 4.24 17.34
C PRO A 18 -1.45 4.55 15.84
N LEU A 19 -1.90 5.74 15.43
CA LEU A 19 -1.82 6.16 14.02
C LEU A 19 -0.36 6.39 13.58
N ALA A 20 0.51 6.78 14.50
CA ALA A 20 1.95 6.97 14.28
C ALA A 20 2.78 5.73 14.67
N ALA A 21 2.31 4.97 15.66
CA ALA A 21 2.96 3.77 16.16
C ALA A 21 1.96 2.59 16.25
N PRO A 22 1.63 1.93 15.12
CA PRO A 22 0.59 0.90 15.07
C PRO A 22 0.86 -0.28 16.02
N GLN A 23 2.12 -0.56 16.37
CA GLN A 23 2.51 -1.56 17.36
C GLN A 23 1.86 -1.35 18.74
N LEU A 24 1.39 -0.14 19.05
CA LEU A 24 0.64 0.16 20.28
C LEU A 24 -0.74 -0.50 20.33
N LEU A 25 -1.28 -1.00 19.22
CA LEU A 25 -2.54 -1.76 19.19
C LEU A 25 -2.37 -3.24 19.59
N ALA A 26 -1.20 -3.64 20.09
CA ALA A 26 -0.92 -4.99 20.59
C ALA A 26 -1.23 -6.08 19.56
N PHE A 27 -0.41 -6.14 18.51
CA PHE A 27 -0.41 -7.26 17.57
C PHE A 27 0.19 -8.51 18.25
N PRO A 28 -0.53 -9.64 18.32
CA PRO A 28 -0.10 -10.82 19.08
C PRO A 28 1.08 -11.59 18.45
N TYR A 29 1.28 -11.46 17.13
CA TYR A 29 2.34 -12.17 16.42
C TYR A 29 3.33 -11.19 15.79
N LYS A 30 4.61 -11.58 15.77
CA LYS A 30 5.71 -10.81 15.22
C LYS A 30 6.74 -11.73 14.56
N ALA A 31 7.22 -11.36 13.38
CA ALA A 31 8.34 -12.03 12.71
C ALA A 31 9.23 -11.00 12.01
N GLU A 32 10.51 -11.33 11.83
CA GLU A 32 11.42 -10.56 10.98
C GLU A 32 11.43 -11.16 9.57
N SER A 33 11.53 -10.32 8.55
CA SER A 33 11.58 -10.72 7.14
C SER A 33 12.50 -9.79 6.33
N GLU A 34 12.74 -10.14 5.07
CA GLU A 34 13.54 -9.34 4.13
C GLU A 34 12.89 -8.01 3.71
N ILE A 35 11.59 -7.84 3.96
CA ILE A 35 10.84 -6.59 3.73
C ILE A 35 10.69 -5.77 5.01
N GLY A 36 11.26 -6.24 6.13
CA GLY A 36 11.19 -5.58 7.43
C GLY A 36 10.49 -6.41 8.49
N THR A 37 10.23 -5.78 9.62
CA THR A 37 9.53 -6.39 10.75
C THR A 37 8.03 -6.45 10.46
N VAL A 38 7.43 -7.63 10.67
CA VAL A 38 6.02 -7.90 10.39
C VAL A 38 5.30 -8.19 11.70
N TRP A 39 4.25 -7.42 11.96
CA TRP A 39 3.31 -7.63 13.05
C TRP A 39 1.99 -8.17 12.47
N SER A 40 1.37 -9.14 13.13
CA SER A 40 0.13 -9.74 12.63
C SER A 40 -0.88 -10.05 13.73
N GLU A 41 -2.16 -9.97 13.38
CA GLU A 41 -3.28 -10.48 14.19
C GLU A 41 -3.44 -12.00 14.09
N ARG A 42 -2.92 -12.61 13.03
CA ARG A 42 -2.95 -14.07 12.79
C ARG A 42 -1.57 -14.69 13.01
N PRO A 43 -1.49 -15.98 13.39
CA PRO A 43 -0.21 -16.69 13.47
C PRO A 43 0.56 -16.57 12.15
N ILE A 44 1.86 -16.33 12.25
CA ILE A 44 2.74 -16.18 11.08
C ILE A 44 3.45 -17.51 10.83
N ASP A 45 3.16 -18.13 9.69
CA ASP A 45 4.05 -19.15 9.12
C ASP A 45 5.26 -18.43 8.52
N THR A 46 6.43 -18.60 9.13
CA THR A 46 7.66 -17.90 8.72
C THR A 46 8.17 -18.32 7.34
N ALA A 47 7.90 -19.55 6.91
CA ALA A 47 8.29 -20.00 5.58
C ALA A 47 7.41 -19.35 4.51
N ARG A 48 6.10 -19.26 4.76
CA ARG A 48 5.17 -18.54 3.89
C ARG A 48 5.45 -17.04 3.87
N LEU A 49 5.76 -16.45 5.03
CA LEU A 49 6.17 -15.05 5.09
C LEU A 49 7.44 -14.80 4.27
N GLY A 50 8.41 -15.71 4.34
CA GLY A 50 9.62 -15.63 3.52
C GLY A 50 9.32 -15.64 2.01
N ALA A 51 8.38 -16.49 1.57
CA ALA A 51 7.94 -16.53 0.17
C ALA A 51 7.27 -15.21 -0.26
N VAL A 52 6.31 -14.70 0.52
CA VAL A 52 5.62 -13.43 0.26
C VAL A 52 6.63 -12.26 0.21
N ALA A 53 7.58 -12.22 1.14
CA ALA A 53 8.63 -11.21 1.16
C ALA A 53 9.53 -11.29 -0.08
N GLY A 54 9.93 -12.49 -0.50
CA GLY A 54 10.71 -12.71 -1.71
C GLY A 54 9.99 -12.26 -2.99
N GLU A 55 8.70 -12.60 -3.12
CA GLU A 55 7.86 -12.13 -4.24
C GLU A 55 7.72 -10.60 -4.24
N THR A 56 7.47 -9.99 -3.09
CA THR A 56 7.40 -8.53 -2.94
C THR A 56 8.70 -7.87 -3.41
N ARG A 57 9.85 -8.40 -2.99
CA ARG A 57 11.17 -7.90 -3.41
C ARG A 57 11.41 -8.08 -4.91
N ALA A 58 10.97 -9.19 -5.49
CA ALA A 58 11.08 -9.42 -6.92
C ALA A 58 10.26 -8.40 -7.74
N LEU A 59 9.06 -8.05 -7.29
CA LEU A 59 8.26 -6.97 -7.90
C LEU A 59 8.95 -5.62 -7.79
N LEU A 60 9.43 -5.26 -6.58
CA LEU A 60 10.13 -4.00 -6.35
C LEU A 60 11.42 -3.87 -7.17
N ALA A 61 12.15 -4.96 -7.38
CA ALA A 61 13.38 -4.99 -8.16
C ALA A 61 13.17 -4.62 -9.65
N ALA A 62 11.93 -4.67 -10.16
CA ALA A 62 11.61 -4.20 -11.50
C ALA A 62 11.53 -2.66 -11.60
N SER A 63 11.47 -1.94 -10.46
CA SER A 63 11.46 -0.48 -10.42
C SER A 63 12.89 0.09 -10.38
N PRO A 64 13.29 0.92 -11.36
CA PRO A 64 14.60 1.59 -11.36
C PRO A 64 14.85 2.53 -10.17
N ILE A 65 13.80 2.97 -9.47
CA ILE A 65 13.90 3.89 -8.33
C ILE A 65 13.82 3.17 -6.97
N ALA A 66 13.60 1.85 -6.97
CA ALA A 66 13.66 1.04 -5.76
C ALA A 66 15.11 0.74 -5.39
N GLU A 67 15.41 0.79 -4.09
CA GLU A 67 16.70 0.37 -3.57
C GLU A 67 16.70 -1.16 -3.34
N PRO A 68 17.86 -1.84 -3.40
CA PRO A 68 17.90 -3.29 -3.16
C PRO A 68 17.46 -3.71 -1.75
N ASP A 69 17.42 -2.80 -0.78
CA ASP A 69 17.04 -3.07 0.62
C ASP A 69 15.83 -2.23 1.07
N GLU A 70 14.77 -2.19 0.25
CA GLU A 70 13.49 -1.61 0.68
C GLU A 70 12.91 -2.39 1.86
N ARG A 71 12.93 -1.78 3.04
CA ARG A 71 12.43 -2.37 4.29
C ARG A 71 11.56 -1.39 5.04
N ARG A 72 10.43 -1.87 5.56
CA ARG A 72 9.45 -1.04 6.27
C ARG A 72 8.79 -1.85 7.39
N PRO A 73 8.29 -1.21 8.45
CA PRO A 73 7.37 -1.85 9.38
C PRO A 73 6.09 -2.29 8.66
N VAL A 74 5.68 -3.55 8.78
CA VAL A 74 4.48 -4.10 8.14
C VAL A 74 3.49 -4.60 9.20
N PHE A 75 2.23 -4.16 9.11
CA PHE A 75 1.17 -4.51 10.04
C PHE A 75 0.03 -5.21 9.29
N LEU A 76 -0.13 -6.51 9.53
CA LEU A 76 -1.12 -7.37 8.90
C LEU A 76 -2.33 -7.52 9.84
N THR A 77 -3.47 -7.00 9.42
CA THR A 77 -4.72 -7.08 10.20
C THR A 77 -5.60 -8.24 9.73
N ASP A 78 -6.66 -8.54 10.48
CA ASP A 78 -7.71 -9.50 10.09
C ASP A 78 -8.97 -8.82 9.53
N GLY A 79 -8.87 -7.53 9.16
CA GLY A 79 -9.98 -6.68 8.70
C GLY A 79 -10.94 -6.20 9.78
N GLY A 80 -10.68 -6.55 11.05
CA GLY A 80 -11.49 -6.16 12.19
C GLY A 80 -11.23 -4.73 12.68
N TRP A 81 -11.41 -4.54 13.99
CA TRP A 81 -11.41 -3.21 14.59
C TRP A 81 -10.05 -2.49 14.50
N ARG A 82 -8.92 -3.23 14.46
CA ARG A 82 -7.59 -2.61 14.31
C ARG A 82 -7.43 -2.00 12.92
N TRP A 83 -7.92 -2.68 11.87
CA TRP A 83 -8.02 -2.09 10.54
C TRP A 83 -8.89 -0.84 10.56
N LEU A 84 -10.09 -0.89 11.13
CA LEU A 84 -10.99 0.28 11.17
C LEU A 84 -10.37 1.47 11.92
N TRP A 85 -9.55 1.21 12.93
CA TRP A 85 -8.83 2.25 13.67
C TRP A 85 -7.67 2.83 12.85
N LEU A 86 -6.85 1.97 12.23
CA LEU A 86 -5.67 2.38 11.48
C LEU A 86 -6.06 2.99 10.12
N ALA A 87 -6.98 2.39 9.38
CA ALA A 87 -7.48 2.87 8.10
C ALA A 87 -8.71 3.78 8.24
N ASN A 88 -8.75 4.62 9.28
CA ASN A 88 -9.90 5.45 9.63
C ASN A 88 -10.46 6.33 8.49
N THR A 89 -9.64 6.67 7.48
CA THR A 89 -10.02 7.42 6.27
C THR A 89 -10.14 6.55 5.00
N SER A 90 -9.75 5.28 5.05
CA SER A 90 -9.60 4.40 3.87
C SER A 90 -10.13 2.99 4.16
N ARG A 91 -11.29 2.89 4.84
CA ARG A 91 -11.83 1.62 5.39
C ARG A 91 -12.06 0.52 4.35
N GLY A 92 -12.29 0.86 3.09
CA GLY A 92 -12.44 -0.09 1.98
C GLY A 92 -11.15 -0.41 1.22
N GLY A 93 -10.00 0.09 1.69
CA GLY A 93 -8.70 -0.19 1.07
C GLY A 93 -8.17 -1.59 1.37
N PHE A 94 -7.21 -2.04 0.56
CA PHE A 94 -6.44 -3.26 0.82
C PHE A 94 -5.22 -2.99 1.70
N GLY A 95 -4.63 -1.80 1.57
CA GLY A 95 -3.49 -1.36 2.35
C GLY A 95 -3.44 0.15 2.45
N LEU A 96 -2.50 0.63 3.26
CA LEU A 96 -2.06 2.01 3.26
C LEU A 96 -0.65 2.12 3.83
N THR A 97 0.07 3.12 3.35
CA THR A 97 1.38 3.49 3.89
C THR A 97 1.31 4.82 4.62
N ARG A 98 1.84 4.86 5.84
CA ARG A 98 1.90 6.10 6.62
C ARG A 98 3.02 7.02 6.11
N PRO A 99 2.74 8.31 5.82
CA PRO A 99 3.77 9.21 5.32
C PRO A 99 4.95 9.45 6.27
N VAL A 100 4.73 9.36 7.59
CA VAL A 100 5.74 9.71 8.60
C VAL A 100 6.55 8.49 9.05
N SER A 101 5.88 7.40 9.43
CA SER A 101 6.55 6.18 9.92
C SER A 101 6.92 5.22 8.80
N GLU A 102 6.44 5.46 7.59
CA GLU A 102 6.54 4.55 6.44
C GLU A 102 5.97 3.16 6.71
N ALA A 103 5.20 3.02 7.79
CA ALA A 103 4.53 1.79 8.16
C ALA A 103 3.48 1.43 7.11
N VAL A 104 3.57 0.20 6.62
CA VAL A 104 2.59 -0.40 5.72
C VAL A 104 1.59 -1.16 6.57
N ILE A 105 0.32 -0.83 6.44
CA ILE A 105 -0.78 -1.47 7.15
C ILE A 105 -1.66 -2.12 6.10
N VAL A 106 -1.92 -3.42 6.26
CA VAL A 106 -2.68 -4.23 5.31
C VAL A 106 -3.96 -4.71 5.98
N ASN A 107 -5.06 -4.60 5.26
CA ASN A 107 -6.37 -5.14 5.62
C ASN A 107 -6.33 -6.67 5.67
N ASP A 108 -7.43 -7.34 6.03
CA ASP A 108 -7.64 -8.80 6.11
C ASP A 108 -6.64 -9.66 5.33
N ALA A 109 -5.47 -9.88 5.93
CA ALA A 109 -4.31 -10.47 5.25
C ALA A 109 -4.17 -11.93 5.66
N ASP A 110 -3.99 -12.79 4.66
CA ASP A 110 -3.64 -14.19 4.84
C ASP A 110 -2.29 -14.46 4.18
N VAL A 111 -1.25 -14.54 5.03
CA VAL A 111 0.12 -14.84 4.60
C VAL A 111 0.23 -16.24 4.03
N ALA A 112 -0.55 -17.21 4.53
CA ALA A 112 -0.48 -18.59 4.06
C ALA A 112 -1.08 -18.73 2.65
N ALA A 113 -2.16 -17.99 2.37
CA ALA A 113 -2.81 -17.94 1.06
C ALA A 113 -2.20 -16.90 0.11
N ASN A 114 -1.35 -15.99 0.61
CA ASN A 114 -0.82 -14.83 -0.11
C ASN A 114 -1.95 -13.91 -0.63
N THR A 115 -2.96 -13.67 0.20
CA THR A 115 -4.15 -12.87 -0.16
C THR A 115 -4.42 -11.74 0.81
N VAL A 116 -5.12 -10.72 0.32
CA VAL A 116 -5.70 -9.63 1.10
C VAL A 116 -7.14 -9.43 0.64
N ASP A 117 -8.06 -9.32 1.58
CA ASP A 117 -9.46 -9.02 1.32
C ASP A 117 -9.83 -7.61 1.83
N ASN A 118 -10.81 -6.97 1.18
CA ASN A 118 -11.36 -5.68 1.63
C ASN A 118 -12.88 -5.69 1.84
N GLY A 119 -13.51 -6.87 1.83
CA GLY A 119 -14.94 -7.12 1.89
C GLY A 119 -15.66 -7.09 0.53
N SER A 120 -14.98 -6.68 -0.55
CA SER A 120 -15.56 -6.57 -1.90
C SER A 120 -14.77 -7.34 -2.97
N ALA A 121 -13.47 -7.50 -2.78
CA ALA A 121 -12.59 -8.23 -3.67
C ALA A 121 -11.39 -8.76 -2.89
N THR A 122 -10.70 -9.73 -3.50
CA THR A 122 -9.48 -10.33 -2.97
C THR A 122 -8.32 -10.04 -3.93
N ARG A 123 -7.17 -9.63 -3.40
CA ARG A 123 -5.94 -9.35 -4.15
C ARG A 123 -4.74 -10.12 -3.59
N THR A 124 -3.65 -10.15 -4.35
CA THR A 124 -2.41 -10.82 -3.93
C THR A 124 -1.68 -9.99 -2.87
N LEU A 125 -1.29 -10.60 -1.74
CA LEU A 125 -0.63 -9.90 -0.63
C LEU A 125 0.74 -9.32 -1.04
N SER A 126 1.57 -10.09 -1.73
CA SER A 126 2.88 -9.59 -2.22
C SER A 126 2.74 -8.40 -3.18
N ALA A 127 1.70 -8.39 -4.02
CA ALA A 127 1.39 -7.27 -4.92
C ALA A 127 0.94 -6.02 -4.14
N ILE A 128 0.04 -6.18 -3.16
CA ILE A 128 -0.37 -5.06 -2.28
C ILE A 128 0.82 -4.50 -1.50
N LEU A 129 1.69 -5.35 -0.95
CA LEU A 129 2.90 -4.89 -0.27
C LEU A 129 3.82 -4.13 -1.21
N ALA A 130 4.05 -4.61 -2.44
CA ALA A 130 4.85 -3.92 -3.43
C ALA A 130 4.26 -2.55 -3.78
N HIS A 131 2.94 -2.48 -4.03
CA HIS A 131 2.21 -1.24 -4.28
C HIS A 131 2.43 -0.21 -3.15
N GLU A 132 2.22 -0.62 -1.90
CA GLU A 132 2.38 0.25 -0.74
C GLU A 132 3.83 0.71 -0.53
N PHE A 133 4.79 -0.18 -0.76
CA PHE A 133 6.22 0.16 -0.71
C PHE A 133 6.58 1.23 -1.74
N VAL A 134 6.00 1.16 -2.96
CA VAL A 134 6.23 2.16 -4.02
C VAL A 134 5.81 3.56 -3.59
N HIS A 135 4.72 3.73 -2.85
CA HIS A 135 4.37 5.04 -2.31
C HIS A 135 5.44 5.60 -1.37
N GLY A 136 6.06 4.73 -0.56
CA GLY A 136 7.20 5.09 0.27
C GLY A 136 8.43 5.48 -0.55
N ILE A 137 8.75 4.70 -1.58
CA ILE A 137 9.85 4.95 -2.52
C ILE A 137 9.65 6.29 -3.23
N GLN A 138 8.45 6.55 -3.73
CA GLN A 138 8.07 7.81 -4.37
C GLN A 138 8.28 9.01 -3.43
N ARG A 139 7.86 8.90 -2.16
CA ARG A 139 8.08 9.96 -1.17
C ARG A 139 9.56 10.17 -0.85
N ARG A 140 10.35 9.09 -0.73
CA ARG A 140 11.80 9.18 -0.53
C ARG A 140 12.47 9.88 -1.72
N ARG A 141 12.11 9.50 -2.95
CA ARG A 141 12.73 9.96 -4.18
C ARG A 141 12.33 11.40 -4.57
N TYR A 142 11.04 11.72 -4.47
CA TYR A 142 10.46 12.96 -5.00
C TYR A 142 9.96 13.92 -3.90
N GLY A 143 10.05 13.52 -2.63
CA GLY A 143 9.56 14.29 -1.49
C GLY A 143 8.03 14.21 -1.32
N LEU A 144 7.53 14.90 -0.29
CA LEU A 144 6.11 14.89 0.07
C LEU A 144 5.19 15.54 -0.98
N GLY A 145 5.75 16.34 -1.89
CA GLY A 145 5.02 16.95 -3.00
C GLY A 145 4.42 15.93 -3.98
N ILE A 146 4.86 14.66 -3.93
CA ILE A 146 4.27 13.59 -4.73
C ILE A 146 2.76 13.44 -4.49
N ALA A 147 2.26 13.78 -3.30
CA ALA A 147 0.83 13.72 -2.99
C ALA A 147 -0.03 14.71 -3.82
N LEU A 148 0.60 15.66 -4.52
CA LEU A 148 -0.07 16.61 -5.42
C LEU A 148 -0.05 16.17 -6.88
N LYS A 149 0.68 15.10 -7.22
CA LYS A 149 0.72 14.56 -8.57
C LYS A 149 -0.61 13.88 -8.91
N PRO A 150 -0.98 13.81 -10.20
CA PRO A 150 -2.22 13.14 -10.60
C PRO A 150 -2.25 11.68 -10.13
N GLN A 151 -3.44 11.22 -9.70
CA GLN A 151 -3.63 9.87 -9.19
C GLN A 151 -3.21 8.79 -10.20
N TRP A 152 -3.49 8.98 -11.50
CA TRP A 152 -3.10 8.03 -12.55
C TRP A 152 -1.60 7.76 -12.56
N LEU A 153 -0.79 8.74 -12.15
CA LEU A 153 0.66 8.63 -12.12
C LEU A 153 1.14 7.96 -10.83
N THR A 154 0.65 8.40 -9.67
CA THR A 154 1.12 7.86 -8.38
C THR A 154 0.62 6.44 -8.14
N GLU A 155 -0.69 6.22 -8.25
CA GLU A 155 -1.33 4.92 -8.08
C GLU A 155 -1.02 4.01 -9.27
N GLY A 156 -1.06 4.54 -10.50
CA GLY A 156 -0.78 3.75 -11.68
C GLY A 156 0.66 3.23 -11.73
N TYR A 157 1.64 3.99 -11.23
CA TYR A 157 3.02 3.50 -11.11
C TYR A 157 3.16 2.44 -10.02
N ALA A 158 2.46 2.59 -8.90
CA ALA A 158 2.43 1.56 -7.86
C ALA A 158 1.82 0.26 -8.38
N ASP A 159 0.67 0.31 -9.06
CA ASP A 159 0.05 -0.84 -9.72
C ASP A 159 0.89 -1.40 -10.89
N HIS A 160 1.64 -0.54 -11.60
CA HIS A 160 2.57 -0.98 -12.63
C HIS A 160 3.68 -1.84 -12.03
N VAL A 161 4.35 -1.37 -10.98
CA VAL A 161 5.41 -2.13 -10.29
C VAL A 161 4.85 -3.40 -9.63
N ALA A 162 3.67 -3.32 -9.01
CA ALA A 162 3.01 -4.45 -8.38
C ALA A 162 2.49 -5.51 -9.38
N GLN A 163 2.46 -5.18 -10.68
CA GLN A 163 1.93 -6.02 -11.76
C GLN A 163 0.46 -6.46 -11.59
N GLU A 164 -0.29 -5.74 -10.75
CA GLU A 164 -1.68 -6.03 -10.42
C GLU A 164 -2.41 -4.69 -10.18
N SER A 165 -3.68 -4.63 -10.57
CA SER A 165 -4.58 -3.48 -10.34
C SER A 165 -5.86 -3.94 -9.66
N THR A 166 -6.75 -3.01 -9.29
CA THR A 166 -8.05 -3.36 -8.69
C THR A 166 -8.90 -4.27 -9.58
N LEU A 167 -8.78 -4.14 -10.90
CA LEU A 167 -9.43 -4.98 -11.90
C LEU A 167 -8.39 -5.74 -12.71
N SER A 168 -8.71 -6.97 -13.09
CA SER A 168 -8.04 -7.65 -14.20
C SER A 168 -8.43 -7.03 -15.55
N ASP A 169 -7.65 -7.31 -16.60
CA ASP A 169 -7.93 -6.82 -17.95
C ASP A 169 -9.33 -7.25 -18.42
N GLY A 170 -9.72 -8.51 -18.20
CA GLY A 170 -11.05 -9.01 -18.58
C GLY A 170 -12.20 -8.36 -17.80
N GLU A 171 -12.01 -8.08 -16.50
CA GLU A 171 -13.03 -7.38 -15.70
C GLU A 171 -13.19 -5.92 -16.15
N ALA A 172 -12.08 -5.23 -16.40
CA ALA A 172 -12.08 -3.86 -16.92
C ALA A 172 -12.76 -3.79 -18.30
N GLU A 173 -12.39 -4.68 -19.23
CA GLU A 173 -13.00 -4.77 -20.56
C GLU A 173 -14.51 -5.03 -20.48
N ALA A 174 -14.93 -5.98 -19.66
CA ALA A 174 -16.35 -6.29 -19.49
C ALA A 174 -17.11 -5.11 -18.88
N MET A 175 -16.51 -4.39 -17.92
CA MET A 175 -17.09 -3.22 -17.28
C MET A 175 -17.23 -2.04 -18.27
N MET A 176 -16.18 -1.76 -19.05
CA MET A 176 -16.21 -0.75 -20.10
C MET A 176 -17.25 -1.08 -21.19
N ALA A 177 -17.36 -2.34 -21.60
CA ALA A 177 -18.34 -2.79 -22.59
C ALA A 177 -19.79 -2.59 -22.12
N ARG A 178 -20.03 -2.62 -20.80
CA ARG A 178 -21.34 -2.32 -20.19
C ARG A 178 -21.57 -0.81 -20.00
N GLY A 179 -20.58 0.03 -20.30
CA GLY A 179 -20.66 1.48 -20.10
C GLY A 179 -20.68 1.89 -18.62
N GLU A 180 -20.17 1.03 -17.73
CA GLU A 180 -20.10 1.31 -16.31
C GLU A 180 -18.99 2.32 -16.02
N ASN A 181 -19.30 3.31 -15.17
CA ASN A 181 -18.30 4.21 -14.61
C ASN A 181 -18.05 3.81 -13.16
N HIS A 182 -16.87 3.24 -12.88
CA HIS A 182 -16.52 2.72 -11.57
C HIS A 182 -15.11 3.17 -11.16
N PRO A 183 -14.87 3.57 -9.90
CA PRO A 183 -13.55 4.03 -9.46
C PRO A 183 -12.40 3.05 -9.73
N ALA A 184 -12.67 1.74 -9.68
CA ALA A 184 -11.67 0.71 -9.97
C ALA A 184 -11.13 0.76 -11.42
N LEU A 185 -11.89 1.29 -12.37
CA LEU A 185 -11.41 1.51 -13.75
C LEU A 185 -10.25 2.52 -13.76
N SER A 186 -10.32 3.59 -12.96
CA SER A 186 -9.28 4.62 -12.95
C SER A 186 -7.90 4.10 -12.52
N TYR A 187 -7.87 3.10 -11.63
CA TYR A 187 -6.64 2.42 -11.22
C TYR A 187 -6.06 1.58 -12.37
N TRP A 188 -6.91 0.77 -13.01
CA TRP A 188 -6.53 -0.03 -14.17
C TRP A 188 -6.04 0.85 -15.34
N GLU A 189 -6.80 1.89 -15.68
CA GLU A 189 -6.44 2.87 -16.72
C GLU A 189 -5.12 3.58 -16.37
N GLY A 190 -4.94 3.98 -15.11
CA GLY A 190 -3.71 4.58 -14.62
C GLY A 190 -2.49 3.67 -14.83
N ARG A 191 -2.61 2.38 -14.46
CA ARG A 191 -1.55 1.38 -14.70
C ARG A 191 -1.20 1.27 -16.19
N LYS A 192 -2.22 1.18 -17.07
CA LYS A 192 -2.00 1.10 -18.53
C LYS A 192 -1.37 2.37 -19.08
N ARG A 193 -1.81 3.54 -18.62
CA ARG A 193 -1.24 4.85 -19.01
C ARG A 193 0.22 4.98 -18.59
N VAL A 194 0.58 4.58 -17.37
CA VAL A 194 1.97 4.59 -16.92
C VAL A 194 2.84 3.64 -17.73
N ALA A 195 2.36 2.42 -18.00
CA ALA A 195 3.09 1.46 -18.83
C ALA A 195 3.40 2.04 -20.23
N ALA A 196 2.40 2.64 -20.89
CA ALA A 196 2.58 3.28 -22.18
C ALA A 196 3.53 4.49 -22.12
N ALA A 197 3.45 5.30 -21.08
CA ALA A 197 4.33 6.46 -20.90
C ALA A 197 5.80 6.06 -20.67
N LEU A 198 6.03 4.99 -19.88
CA LEU A 198 7.37 4.42 -19.68
C LEU A 198 7.91 3.80 -20.97
N GLU A 199 7.08 3.08 -21.73
CA GLU A 199 7.49 2.55 -23.03
C GLU A 199 7.91 3.70 -23.98
N ALA A 200 7.12 4.77 -24.04
CA ALA A 200 7.40 5.93 -24.89
C ALA A 200 8.66 6.71 -24.49
N ASN A 201 9.01 6.75 -23.20
CA ASN A 201 10.15 7.51 -22.70
C ASN A 201 11.41 6.65 -22.42
N GLY A 202 11.40 5.38 -22.82
CA GLY A 202 12.54 4.47 -22.65
C GLY A 202 12.72 3.92 -21.24
N GLY A 203 11.67 3.95 -20.41
CA GLY A 203 11.66 3.46 -19.04
C GLY A 203 12.19 4.46 -18.01
N ASP A 204 12.31 5.74 -18.39
CA ASP A 204 12.79 6.79 -17.49
C ASP A 204 11.69 7.21 -16.50
N VAL A 205 11.78 6.64 -15.30
CA VAL A 205 10.83 6.93 -14.21
C VAL A 205 10.99 8.35 -13.68
N ASP A 206 12.22 8.87 -13.59
CA ASP A 206 12.42 10.23 -13.09
C ASP A 206 11.78 11.24 -14.06
N ALA A 207 11.99 11.06 -15.38
CA ALA A 207 11.35 11.89 -16.40
C ALA A 207 9.81 11.83 -16.33
N LEU A 208 9.25 10.65 -16.08
CA LEU A 208 7.80 10.48 -15.91
C LEU A 208 7.25 11.31 -14.73
N PHE A 209 7.99 11.40 -13.62
CA PHE A 209 7.54 12.11 -12.43
C PHE A 209 7.90 13.60 -12.40
N THR A 210 8.96 14.02 -13.09
CA THR A 210 9.37 15.43 -13.19
C THR A 210 8.77 16.18 -14.36
N GLY A 211 8.27 15.46 -15.38
CA GLY A 211 7.56 16.06 -16.50
C GLY A 211 6.26 16.74 -16.09
N ASP A 212 5.80 17.66 -16.94
CA ASP A 212 4.46 18.23 -16.83
C ASP A 212 3.45 17.11 -17.16
N PRO A 213 2.48 16.83 -16.27
CA PRO A 213 1.47 15.83 -16.57
C PRO A 213 0.57 16.35 -17.70
N GLU A 214 0.64 15.73 -18.87
CA GLU A 214 -0.31 15.95 -19.97
C GLU A 214 -1.76 15.62 -19.57
#